data_AF-A0A0U2WNR9-F1
#
_entry.id   AF-A0A0U2WNR9-F1
#
_cell.length_a   1.000
_cell.length_b   1.000
_cell.length_c   1.000
_cell.angle_alpha   90.00
_cell.angle_beta   90.00
_cell.angle_gamma   90.00
#
_symmetry.space_group_name_H-M   'P 1'
#
loop_
_entity.id
_entity.type
_entity.pdbx_description
1 polymer ?
#
loop_
_entity_poly.entity_id
_entity_poly.type
_entity_poly.pdbx_seq_one_letter_code
_entity_poly.pdbx_strand_id
1 'polypeptide(L)' 'MQLVTVKEEWSYESVTLEREELDEATLPEGAKKQLPKLVMTHLYLYVDNQDNEYVLYFLTDVTSQQ' A
#
# COMPACT_ATOMS: atom_id res chain seq x y z
N MET A 1 17.68 16.00 5.91
CA MET A 1 16.55 16.26 6.81
C MET A 1 15.80 14.94 6.93
N GLN A 2 15.62 14.41 8.14
CA GLN A 2 14.88 13.16 8.36
C GLN A 2 13.43 13.51 8.64
N LEU A 3 12.49 12.98 7.86
CA LEU A 3 11.07 13.10 8.14
C LEU A 3 10.73 12.19 9.34
N VAL A 4 10.15 12.76 10.38
CA VAL A 4 9.73 12.05 11.60
C VAL A 4 8.25 12.37 11.81
N THR A 5 7.42 11.34 11.79
CA THR A 5 5.95 11.44 11.89
C THR A 5 5.42 10.46 12.93
N VAL A 6 4.24 10.71 13.47
CA VAL A 6 3.49 9.79 14.34
C VAL A 6 2.27 9.22 13.63
N LYS A 7 1.75 8.09 14.12
CA LYS A 7 0.69 7.32 13.46
C LYS A 7 -0.57 8.15 13.19
N GLU A 8 -0.92 9.05 14.10
CA GLU A 8 -2.12 9.89 14.05
C GLU A 8 -2.09 10.91 12.90
N GLU A 9 -0.91 11.18 12.34
CA GLU A 9 -0.74 12.07 11.19
C GLU A 9 -0.98 11.36 9.85
N TRP A 10 -1.07 10.03 9.84
CA TRP A 10 -1.29 9.24 8.63
C TRP A 10 -2.77 8.96 8.43
N SER A 11 -3.26 9.27 7.22
CA SER A 11 -4.50 8.70 6.74
C SER A 11 -4.28 7.22 6.41
N TYR A 12 -5.26 6.38 6.73
CA TYR A 12 -5.19 4.93 6.51
C TYR A 12 -6.44 4.44 5.80
N GLU A 13 -6.24 3.65 4.75
CA GLU A 13 -7.30 2.92 4.05
C GLU A 13 -6.85 1.47 3.81
N SER A 14 -7.81 0.55 3.84
CA SER A 14 -7.56 -0.81 3.39
C SER A 14 -8.71 -1.35 2.56
N VAL A 15 -8.36 -1.95 1.42
CA VAL A 15 -9.33 -2.53 0.50
C VAL A 15 -8.83 -3.88 -0.01
N THR A 16 -9.74 -4.83 -0.12
CA THR A 16 -9.48 -6.12 -0.76
C THR A 16 -9.72 -5.98 -2.25
N LEU A 17 -8.75 -6.40 -3.06
CA LEU A 17 -8.80 -6.33 -4.52
C LEU A 17 -8.39 -7.68 -5.13
N GLU A 18 -8.88 -7.96 -6.33
CA GLU A 18 -8.28 -8.99 -7.17
C GLU A 18 -6.92 -8.48 -7.68
N ARG A 19 -5.97 -9.40 -7.79
CA ARG A 19 -4.61 -9.12 -8.27
C ARG A 19 -4.60 -8.42 -9.62
N GLU A 20 -5.54 -8.76 -10.49
CA GLU A 20 -5.69 -8.18 -11.82
C GLU A 20 -6.02 -6.68 -11.77
N GLU A 21 -6.70 -6.22 -10.72
CA GLU A 21 -7.09 -4.81 -10.48
C GLU A 21 -5.91 -3.93 -10.01
N LEU A 22 -4.80 -4.52 -9.54
CA LEU A 22 -3.63 -3.78 -9.10
C LEU A 22 -2.92 -3.11 -10.28
N ASP A 23 -2.49 -1.86 -10.12
CA ASP A 23 -1.67 -1.20 -11.14
C ASP A 23 -0.23 -1.73 -11.12
N GLU A 24 0.23 -2.32 -12.23
CA GLU A 24 1.57 -2.87 -12.37
C GLU A 24 2.66 -1.80 -12.29
N ALA A 25 2.35 -0.54 -12.64
CA ALA A 25 3.28 0.58 -12.50
C ALA A 25 3.59 0.91 -11.03
N THR A 26 2.73 0.50 -10.10
CA THR A 26 2.91 0.74 -8.65
C THR A 26 3.64 -0.39 -7.94
N LEU A 27 3.99 -1.46 -8.66
CA LEU A 27 4.57 -2.66 -8.10
C LEU A 27 6.01 -2.88 -8.59
N PRO A 28 6.87 -3.53 -7.79
CA PRO A 28 8.16 -3.99 -8.29
C PRO A 28 7.99 -4.92 -9.50
N GLU A 29 8.96 -4.88 -10.41
CA GLU A 29 8.92 -5.69 -11.63
C GLU A 29 8.71 -7.18 -11.33
N GLY A 30 7.69 -7.78 -11.96
CA GLY A 30 7.37 -9.19 -11.78
C GLY A 30 6.69 -9.55 -10.45
N ALA A 31 6.47 -8.61 -9.54
CA ALA A 31 5.78 -8.86 -8.27
C ALA A 31 4.31 -9.24 -8.51
N LYS A 32 3.62 -8.57 -9.44
CA LYS A 32 2.20 -8.82 -9.74
C LYS A 32 1.91 -10.29 -10.04
N LYS A 33 2.80 -10.99 -10.75
CA LYS A 33 2.62 -12.41 -11.11
C LYS A 33 2.75 -13.38 -9.93
N GLN A 34 3.42 -12.96 -8.85
CA GLN A 34 3.69 -13.77 -7.67
C GLN A 34 2.61 -13.62 -6.59
N LEU A 35 1.72 -12.62 -6.74
CA LEU A 35 0.65 -12.37 -5.81
C LEU A 35 -0.47 -13.43 -5.93
N PRO A 36 -1.17 -13.74 -4.82
CA PRO A 36 -2.38 -14.55 -4.81
C PRO A 36 -3.50 -13.86 -5.58
N LYS A 37 -4.56 -14.61 -5.95
CA LYS A 37 -5.70 -14.04 -6.70
C LYS A 37 -6.34 -12.85 -5.98
N LEU A 38 -6.47 -12.93 -4.66
CA LEU A 38 -7.07 -11.91 -3.83
C LEU A 38 -6.01 -11.36 -2.88
N VAL A 39 -5.86 -10.04 -2.83
CA VAL A 39 -4.93 -9.35 -1.93
C VAL A 39 -5.68 -8.32 -1.09
N MET A 40 -5.22 -8.11 0.13
CA MET A 40 -5.60 -6.96 0.94
C MET A 40 -4.54 -5.89 0.72
N THR A 41 -4.99 -4.71 0.39
CA THR A 41 -4.12 -3.56 0.18
C THR A 41 -4.26 -2.64 1.39
N HIS A 42 -3.14 -2.16 1.91
CA HIS A 42 -3.11 -1.19 3.00
C HIS A 42 -2.38 0.06 2.50
N LEU A 43 -3.09 1.17 2.47
CA LEU A 43 -2.59 2.47 2.03
C LEU A 43 -2.42 3.36 3.25
N TYR A 44 -1.23 3.91 3.41
CA TYR A 44 -0.98 5.00 4.35
C TYR A 44 -0.56 6.23 3.55
N LEU A 45 -1.24 7.34 3.79
CA LEU A 45 -0.95 8.63 3.17
C LEU A 45 -0.57 9.64 4.25
N TYR A 46 0.55 10.32 4.05
CA TYR A 46 0.98 11.46 4.85
C TYR A 46 1.25 12.63 3.93
N VAL A 47 0.81 13.83 4.33
CA VAL A 47 1.07 15.08 3.63
C VAL A 47 1.83 15.99 4.58
N ASP A 48 3.00 16.48 4.18
CA ASP A 48 3.79 17.38 5.01
C ASP A 48 3.32 18.84 4.91
N ASN A 49 3.93 19.71 5.72
CA ASN A 49 3.60 21.14 5.75
C ASN A 49 3.99 21.92 4.48
N GLN A 50 4.64 21.26 3.51
CA GLN A 50 5.00 21.82 2.20
C GLN A 50 4.14 21.22 1.09
N ASP A 51 3.04 20.54 1.45
CA ASP A 51 2.14 19.83 0.54
C ASP A 51 2.82 18.69 -0.24
N ASN A 52 3.93 18.13 0.26
CA ASN A 52 4.50 16.90 -0.32
C ASN A 52 3.72 15.68 0.18
N GLU A 53 3.35 14.81 -0.75
CA GLU A 53 2.62 13.57 -0.46
C GLU A 53 3.57 12.37 -0.33
N TYR A 54 3.40 11.61 0.74
CA TYR A 54 4.14 10.38 1.03
C TYR A 54 3.15 9.23 1.11
N VAL A 55 3.30 8.27 0.20
CA VAL A 55 2.42 7.11 0.08
C VAL A 55 3.18 5.84 0.44
N LEU A 56 2.65 5.08 1.39
CA LEU A 56 3.12 3.73 1.72
C LEU A 56 2.02 2.73 1.36
N TYR A 57 2.41 1.72 0.59
CA TYR A 57 1.49 0.71 0.08
C TYR A 57 1.97 -0.68 0.47
N PHE A 58 1.15 -1.41 1.21
CA PHE A 58 1.43 -2.80 1.59
C PHE A 58 0.40 -3.73 0.96
N LEU A 59 0.89 -4.86 0.45
CA LEU A 59 0.07 -5.95 -0.05
C LEU A 59 0.19 -7.14 0.89
N THR A 60 -0.95 -7.59 1.42
CA THR A 60 -1.06 -8.76 2.29
C THR A 60 -1.86 -9.83 1.58
N ASP A 61 -1.41 -11.08 1.65
CA ASP A 61 -2.20 -12.22 1.20
C ASP A 61 -3.36 -12.46 2.18
N VAL A 62 -4.60 -12.44 1.67
CA VAL A 62 -5.81 -12.66 2.47
C VAL A 62 -6.04 -14.15 2.75
N THR A 63 -5.41 -15.03 1.97
CA THR A 63 -5.58 -16.48 2.02
C THR A 63 -4.54 -17.19 2.89
N SER A 64 -3.43 -16.53 3.19
CA SER A 64 -2.36 -17.03 4.06
C SER A 64 -2.69 -17.00 5.57
N GLN A 65 -3.92 -16.64 5.94
CA GLN A 65 -4.42 -16.84 7.31
C GLN A 65 -4.94 -18.29 7.48
N GLN A 66 -4.02 -19.24 7.58
CA GLN A 66 -4.28 -20.58 8.13
C GLN A 66 -3.17 -20.97 9.11
#